data_AF-A0A1R3XJB9-F1
#
_entry.id   AF-A0A1R3XJB9-F1
#
_cell.length_a   1.000
_cell.length_b   1.000
_cell.length_c   1.000
_cell.angle_alpha   90.00
_cell.angle_beta   90.00
_cell.angle_gamma   90.00
#
_symmetry.space_group_name_H-M   'P 1'
#
loop_
_entity.id
_entity.type
_entity.pdbx_description
1 polymer ?
#
loop_
_entity_poly.entity_id
_entity_poly.type
_entity_poly.pdbx_seq_one_letter_code
_entity_poly.pdbx_strand_id
1 'polypeptide(L)' 'MASFDTTRPVAGQSAGKISGFFMNMFSAVAAWNDARITRNSLSKLTARELDDIGLTYGDIEEIATRTAR' A
#
# COMPACT_ATOMS: atom_id res chain seq x y z
N MET A 1 -48.53 -5.50 -17.65
CA MET A 1 -47.26 -6.01 -17.09
C MET A 1 -46.73 -4.94 -16.16
N ALA A 2 -46.67 -5.20 -14.85
CA ALA A 2 -46.14 -4.24 -13.89
C ALA A 2 -44.61 -4.18 -14.02
N SER A 3 -44.07 -3.02 -14.38
CA SER A 3 -42.63 -2.76 -14.33
C SER A 3 -42.25 -2.55 -12.86
N PHE A 4 -41.41 -3.42 -12.32
CA PHE A 4 -40.79 -3.18 -11.03
C PHE A 4 -39.68 -2.14 -11.21
N ASP A 5 -40.01 -0.87 -11.03
CA ASP A 5 -39.01 0.18 -10.81
C ASP A 5 -38.34 -0.06 -9.46
N THR A 6 -37.29 -0.87 -9.48
CA THR A 6 -36.35 -0.95 -8.36
C THR A 6 -35.59 0.37 -8.32
N THR A 7 -36.10 1.33 -7.54
CA THR A 7 -35.33 2.49 -7.11
C THR A 7 -34.13 1.98 -6.33
N ARG A 8 -33.01 1.81 -7.04
CA ARG A 8 -31.71 1.52 -6.42
C ARG A 8 -31.43 2.65 -5.44
N PRO A 9 -31.23 2.38 -4.14
CA PRO A 9 -30.87 3.45 -3.21
C PRO A 9 -29.49 3.97 -3.61
N VAL A 10 -29.45 5.14 -4.23
CA VAL A 10 -28.24 5.91 -4.53
C VAL A 10 -27.45 6.27 -3.25
N ALA A 11 -28.03 6.03 -2.06
CA ALA A 11 -27.37 6.17 -0.77
C ALA A 11 -26.26 5.14 -0.49
N GLY A 12 -26.26 3.97 -1.15
CA GLY A 12 -25.23 2.93 -0.95
C GLY A 12 -23.95 3.12 -1.80
N GLN A 13 -24.05 3.84 -2.92
CA GLN A 13 -22.94 4.00 -3.86
C GLN A 13 -21.98 5.13 -3.47
N SER A 14 -22.46 6.18 -2.80
CA SER A 14 -21.63 7.30 -2.33
C SER A 14 -20.89 6.95 -1.03
N ALA A 15 -21.56 6.29 -0.08
CA ALA A 15 -20.94 5.86 1.17
C ALA A 15 -19.78 4.87 0.95
N GLY A 16 -19.95 3.90 0.05
CA GLY A 16 -18.88 2.95 -0.30
C GLY A 16 -17.72 3.57 -1.08
N LYS A 17 -17.95 4.63 -1.86
CA LYS A 17 -16.89 5.38 -2.56
C LYS A 17 -16.08 6.24 -1.60
N ILE A 18 -16.74 6.89 -0.64
CA ILE A 18 -16.08 7.70 0.39
C ILE A 18 -15.26 6.78 1.32
N SER A 19 -15.84 5.67 1.80
CA SER A 19 -15.09 4.71 2.63
C SER A 19 -13.93 4.07 1.85
N GLY A 20 -14.12 3.74 0.58
CA GLY A 20 -13.06 3.23 -0.29
C GLY A 20 -11.94 4.25 -0.52
N PHE A 21 -12.27 5.52 -0.72
CA PHE A 21 -11.28 6.59 -0.86
C PHE A 21 -10.42 6.74 0.40
N PHE A 22 -11.04 6.79 1.58
CA PHE A 22 -10.30 6.84 2.84
C PHE A 22 -9.44 5.59 3.06
N MET A 23 -9.96 4.38 2.81
CA MET A 23 -9.14 3.16 2.90
C MET A 23 -7.93 3.19 1.96
N ASN A 24 -8.11 3.65 0.71
CA ASN A 24 -7.02 3.75 -0.25
C ASN A 24 -5.96 4.77 0.20
N MET A 25 -6.37 5.90 0.78
CA MET A 25 -5.44 6.88 1.34
C MET A 25 -4.65 6.31 2.53
N PHE A 26 -5.32 5.66 3.48
CA PHE A 26 -4.66 5.04 4.63
C PHE A 26 -3.71 3.91 4.20
N SER A 27 -4.12 3.10 3.22
CA SER A 27 -3.29 2.06 2.64
C SER A 27 -2.03 2.63 1.97
N ALA A 28 -2.17 3.71 1.18
CA ALA A 28 -1.03 4.38 0.55
C ALA A 28 -0.06 4.97 1.57
N VAL A 29 -0.58 5.59 2.65
CA VAL A 29 0.26 6.14 3.73
C VAL A 29 0.98 5.03 4.51
N ALA A 30 0.28 3.93 4.81
CA ALA A 30 0.87 2.78 5.46
C ALA A 30 2.00 2.19 4.60
N ALA A 31 1.75 1.99 3.30
CA ALA A 31 2.75 1.45 2.38
C ALA A 31 3.97 2.36 2.20
N TRP A 32 3.77 3.69 2.19
CA TRP A 32 4.87 4.65 2.20
C TRP A 32 5.69 4.59 3.50
N ASN A 33 5.03 4.40 4.64
CA ASN A 33 5.71 4.26 5.91
C ASN A 33 6.55 2.97 5.96
N ASP A 34 5.97 1.84 5.54
CA ASP A 34 6.67 0.57 5.45
C ASP A 34 7.88 0.63 4.52
N ALA A 35 7.76 1.32 3.38
CA ALA A 35 8.88 1.59 2.49
C ALA A 35 10.02 2.34 3.21
N ARG A 36 9.69 3.40 3.95
CA ARG A 36 10.67 4.20 4.72
C ARG A 36 11.31 3.41 5.86
N ILE A 37 10.53 2.61 6.58
CA ILE A 37 11.02 1.77 7.67
C ILE A 37 11.97 0.70 7.12
N THR A 38 11.58 0.03 6.03
CA THR A 38 12.40 -0.98 5.35
C THR A 38 13.72 -0.37 4.89
N ARG A 39 13.68 0.76 4.20
CA ARG A 39 14.88 1.50 3.75
C ARG A 39 15.79 1.86 4.93
N ASN A 40 15.24 2.41 6.00
CA ASN A 40 16.02 2.80 7.19
C ASN A 40 16.61 1.60 7.93
N SER A 41 15.90 0.47 7.95
CA SER A 41 16.36 -0.74 8.63
C SER A 41 17.50 -1.39 7.86
N LEU A 42 17.34 -1.54 6.54
CA LEU A 42 18.39 -2.09 5.66
C LEU A 42 19.60 -1.17 5.55
N SER A 43 19.39 0.16 5.53
CA SER A 43 20.51 1.13 5.45
C SER A 43 21.38 1.18 6.71
N LYS A 44 20.91 0.63 7.84
CA LYS A 44 21.70 0.50 9.07
C LYS A 44 22.64 -0.71 9.04
N LEU A 45 22.40 -1.67 8.14
CA LEU A 45 23.24 -2.85 7.98
C LEU A 45 24.49 -2.52 7.18
N THR A 46 25.57 -3.20 7.50
CA THR A 46 26.83 -3.16 6.76
C THR A 46 26.76 -3.99 5.48
N ALA A 47 27.69 -3.77 4.55
CA ALA A 47 27.75 -4.51 3.30
C ALA A 47 27.78 -6.04 3.50
N ARG A 48 28.46 -6.50 4.55
CA ARG A 48 28.55 -7.94 4.89
C ARG A 48 27.25 -8.49 5.44
N GLU A 49 26.58 -7.74 6.32
CA GLU A 49 25.29 -8.16 6.87
C GLU A 49 24.19 -8.19 5.79
N LEU A 50 24.27 -7.31 4.78
CA LEU A 50 23.42 -7.39 3.60
C LEU A 50 23.76 -8.61 2.74
N ASP A 51 25.05 -8.90 2.53
CA ASP A 51 25.50 -10.07 1.77
C ASP A 51 25.09 -11.40 2.43
N ASP A 52 25.10 -11.47 3.77
CA ASP A 52 24.64 -12.64 4.54
C ASP A 52 23.17 -12.98 4.27
N ILE A 53 22.34 -11.99 3.93
CA ILE A 53 20.94 -12.18 3.53
C ILE A 53 20.74 -12.14 2.01
N GLY A 54 21.84 -12.13 1.24
CA GLY A 54 21.84 -12.15 -0.22
C GLY A 54 21.38 -10.83 -0.86
N LEU A 55 21.55 -9.70 -0.17
CA LEU A 55 21.19 -8.37 -0.65
C LEU A 55 22.41 -7.49 -0.85
N THR A 56 22.26 -6.48 -1.69
CA THR A 56 23.24 -5.40 -1.87
C THR A 56 22.62 -4.03 -1.54
N TYR A 57 23.46 -3.01 -1.38
CA TYR A 57 22.97 -1.63 -1.17
C TYR A 57 22.07 -1.12 -2.32
N GLY A 58 22.25 -1.66 -3.55
CA GLY A 58 21.43 -1.30 -4.71
C GLY A 58 19.99 -1.82 -4.59
N ASP A 59 19.82 -2.98 -3.96
CA ASP A 59 18.52 -3.66 -3.85
C ASP A 59 17.61 -3.01 -2.79
N ILE A 60 18.18 -2.22 -1.86
CA ILE A 60 17.43 -1.59 -0.77
C ILE A 60 16.28 -0.72 -1.30
N GLU A 61 16.53 0.07 -2.35
CA GLU A 61 15.51 0.96 -2.91
C GLU A 61 14.44 0.18 -3.68
N GLU A 62 14.82 -0.90 -4.38
CA GLU A 62 13.87 -1.79 -5.05
C GLU A 62 12.95 -2.48 -4.03
N ILE A 63 13.51 -3.02 -2.94
CA ILE A 63 12.75 -3.70 -1.89
C ILE A 63 11.84 -2.71 -1.15
N ALA A 64 12.34 -1.52 -0.82
CA ALA A 64 11.56 -0.49 -0.14
C ALA A 64 10.34 -0.07 -0.99
N THR A 65 10.51 0.08 -2.30
CA THR A 65 9.43 0.52 -3.20
C THR A 65 8.49 -0.60 -3.65
N ARG A 66 8.93 -1.87 -3.60
CA ARG A 66 8.11 -3.04 -3.96
C ARG A 66 6.89 -3.23 -3.04
N THR A 67 7.01 -2.90 -1.75
CA THR A 67 5.90 -2.99 -0.79
C THR A 67 4.81 -1.94 -1.05
N ALA A 68 5.11 -0.90 -1.81
CA ALA A 68 4.17 0.19 -2.11
C ALA A 68 3.30 -0.03 -3.35
N ARG A 69 3.37 -1.20 -4.02
CA ARG A 69 2.58 -1.54 -5.21
C ARG A 69 1.42 -2.49 -4.91
#